data_AF-A0A4Q7TEI5-F1
#
_entry.id   AF-A0A4Q7TEI5-F1
#
_cell.length_a   1.000
_cell.length_b   1.000
_cell.length_c   1.000
_cell.angle_alpha   90.00
_cell.angle_beta   90.00
_cell.angle_gamma   90.00
#
_symmetry.space_group_name_H-M   'P 1'
#
loop_
_entity.id
_entity.type
_entity.pdbx_description
1 polymer ?
#
loop_
_entity_poly.entity_id
_entity_poly.type
_entity_poly.pdbx_seq_one_letter_code
_entity_poly.pdbx_strand_id
1 'polypeptide(L)'
;MRCISAHQAYVQRPQPENSLGRNLGSMGLSFDDVRSLPLPDLSLSLLRSLGAEPNFNNLIQGFKRRGGSDQPPPDLEVMLARLSDAWAWLEAHALVGRSPKNPQGSNWSRVTSMGRALLEDPDAISKVWANDRLSGALHPALSSARSNFALGDYETASFAAMKAVEVEVRRVSGLSNELLGVALMRKAFNPKDGPLRDPEAEGGEQQAIADLFAGAIGAYKNPASHRTVQFDDAVEAAEVIQLADLLLRVVQRAHSRRDH
;
A
#
# COMPACT_ATOMS: atom_id res chain seq x y z
N MET A 1 28.73 53.92 34.19
CA MET A 1 28.32 54.38 32.85
C MET A 1 27.89 53.14 32.07
N ARG A 2 26.57 53.04 31.85
CA ARG A 2 25.69 52.03 31.24
C ARG A 2 26.29 50.72 30.66
N CYS A 3 25.94 49.61 31.31
CA CYS A 3 25.70 48.31 30.67
C CYS A 3 24.53 48.42 29.68
N ILE A 4 24.66 47.85 28.48
CA ILE A 4 23.55 47.63 27.56
C ILE A 4 23.43 46.14 27.31
N SER A 5 22.36 45.57 27.88
CA SER A 5 21.86 44.22 27.66
C SER A 5 21.31 44.12 26.23
N ALA A 6 21.81 43.17 25.44
CA ALA A 6 21.19 42.77 24.20
C ALA A 6 19.99 41.87 24.53
N HIS A 7 18.81 42.48 24.67
CA HIS A 7 17.53 41.79 24.73
C HIS A 7 17.26 41.12 23.38
N GLN A 8 17.19 39.79 23.38
CA GLN A 8 16.62 38.99 22.29
C GLN A 8 15.17 39.44 22.06
N ALA A 9 14.93 40.12 20.94
CA ALA A 9 13.59 40.32 20.42
C ALA A 9 13.08 38.96 19.92
N TYR A 10 12.32 38.27 20.77
CA TYR A 10 11.54 37.09 20.43
C TYR A 10 10.43 37.53 19.47
N VAL A 11 10.67 37.42 18.17
CA VAL A 11 9.61 37.59 17.16
C VAL A 11 8.63 36.44 17.36
N GLN A 12 7.50 36.74 18.00
CA GLN A 12 6.36 35.84 18.11
C GLN A 12 5.88 35.51 16.69
N ARG A 13 6.23 34.31 16.20
CA ARG A 13 5.56 33.72 15.05
C ARG A 13 4.12 33.42 15.45
N PRO A 14 3.11 33.78 14.64
CA PRO A 14 1.74 33.36 14.91
C PRO A 14 1.71 31.82 14.87
N GLN A 15 1.26 31.24 15.99
CA GLN A 15 0.96 29.82 16.08
C GLN A 15 -0.09 29.49 15.01
N PRO A 16 0.06 28.40 14.23
CA PRO A 16 -1.04 27.95 13.40
C PRO A 16 -2.21 27.64 14.34
N GLU A 17 -3.32 28.33 14.14
CA GLU A 17 -4.56 28.05 14.84
C GLU A 17 -4.86 26.57 14.68
N ASN A 18 -4.84 25.87 15.81
CA ASN A 18 -5.12 24.46 15.92
C ASN A 18 -6.65 24.27 15.80
N SER A 19 -7.23 24.69 14.69
CA SER A 19 -8.63 24.48 14.33
C SER A 19 -8.72 23.21 13.51
N LEU A 20 -8.75 22.07 14.21
CA LEU A 20 -9.44 20.81 13.86
C LEU A 20 -8.89 19.68 14.74
N GLY A 21 -8.93 19.89 16.07
CA GLY A 21 -9.09 18.77 16.98
C GLY A 21 -10.48 18.17 16.80
N ARG A 22 -10.70 17.38 15.73
CA ARG A 22 -11.87 16.49 15.68
C ARG A 22 -11.66 15.48 16.81
N ASN A 23 -12.44 15.65 17.86
CA ASN A 23 -12.63 14.68 18.92
C ASN A 23 -13.01 13.34 18.27
N LEU A 24 -12.05 12.44 18.08
CA LEU A 24 -12.23 11.09 17.52
C LEU A 24 -12.84 10.11 18.55
N GLY A 25 -13.45 10.64 19.62
CA GLY A 25 -14.21 9.89 20.61
C GLY A 25 -15.70 9.84 20.24
N SER A 26 -16.19 8.65 19.90
CA SER A 26 -17.61 8.26 19.77
C SER A 26 -18.55 9.21 19.00
N MET A 27 -18.12 9.76 17.86
CA MET A 27 -19.04 10.40 16.92
C MET A 27 -19.50 9.38 15.88
N GLY A 28 -20.76 8.94 15.96
CA GLY A 28 -21.35 8.09 14.92
C GLY A 28 -21.29 8.79 13.55
N LEU A 29 -21.15 8.02 12.47
CA LEU A 29 -21.11 8.50 11.08
C LEU A 29 -22.16 9.60 10.80
N SER A 30 -21.73 10.81 10.42
CA SER A 30 -22.64 11.90 10.07
C SER A 30 -23.28 11.69 8.69
N PHE A 31 -24.39 12.38 8.39
CA PHE A 31 -24.97 12.34 7.04
C PHE A 31 -23.99 12.87 5.99
N ASP A 32 -23.23 13.91 6.31
CA ASP A 32 -22.27 14.50 5.39
C ASP A 32 -21.11 13.55 5.11
N ASP A 33 -20.57 12.86 6.12
CA ASP A 33 -19.54 11.84 5.92
C ASP A 33 -20.04 10.75 4.97
N VAL A 34 -21.28 10.27 5.15
CA VAL A 34 -21.88 9.26 4.26
C VAL A 34 -22.02 9.78 2.83
N ARG A 35 -22.34 11.06 2.63
CA ARG A 35 -22.47 11.66 1.29
C ARG A 35 -21.13 11.85 0.59
N SER A 36 -20.14 12.41 1.29
CA SER A 36 -18.96 12.99 0.65
C SER A 36 -17.70 12.14 0.74
N LEU A 37 -17.58 11.25 1.74
CA LEU A 37 -16.36 10.45 1.88
C LEU A 37 -16.23 9.46 0.72
N PRO A 38 -15.03 9.31 0.12
CA PRO A 38 -14.71 8.17 -0.74
C PRO A 38 -15.05 6.84 -0.05
N LEU A 39 -15.38 5.81 -0.84
CA LEU A 39 -15.82 4.52 -0.29
C LEU A 39 -14.84 3.92 0.74
N PRO A 40 -13.51 3.92 0.56
CA PRO A 40 -12.59 3.45 1.57
C PRO A 40 -12.68 4.26 2.88
N ASP A 41 -12.66 5.59 2.79
CA ASP A 41 -12.72 6.49 3.95
C ASP A 41 -14.03 6.34 4.71
N LEU A 42 -15.14 6.20 3.98
CA LEU A 42 -16.45 5.89 4.55
C LEU A 42 -16.44 4.53 5.26
N SER A 43 -15.83 3.51 4.66
CA SER A 43 -15.74 2.16 5.23
C SER A 43 -14.93 2.14 6.52
N LEU A 44 -13.83 2.88 6.60
CA LEU A 44 -13.00 2.95 7.79
C LEU A 44 -13.67 3.75 8.90
N SER A 45 -14.34 4.85 8.52
CA SER A 45 -15.18 5.62 9.44
C SER A 45 -16.31 4.75 9.98
N LEU A 46 -16.90 3.90 9.13
CA LEU A 46 -17.88 2.91 9.53
C LEU A 46 -17.27 1.91 10.52
N LEU A 47 -16.13 1.30 10.20
CA LEU A 47 -15.43 0.34 11.07
C LEU A 47 -15.17 0.91 12.46
N ARG A 48 -14.71 2.18 12.55
CA ARG A 48 -14.47 2.89 13.82
C ARG A 48 -15.74 3.11 14.64
N SER A 49 -16.90 3.18 13.98
CA SER A 49 -18.20 3.32 14.64
C SER A 49 -18.82 1.99 15.09
N LEU A 50 -18.27 0.84 14.65
CA LEU A 50 -18.81 -0.48 14.96
C LEU A 50 -18.50 -0.89 16.41
N GLY A 51 -19.47 -1.53 17.06
CA GLY A 51 -19.25 -2.23 18.33
C GLY A 51 -18.56 -3.59 18.14
N ALA A 52 -18.38 -4.35 19.23
CA ALA A 52 -17.72 -5.65 19.20
C ALA A 52 -18.49 -6.73 18.40
N GLU A 53 -19.82 -6.65 18.40
CA GLU A 53 -20.71 -7.55 17.65
C GLU A 53 -21.62 -6.71 16.73
N PRO A 54 -21.07 -6.15 15.63
CA PRO A 54 -21.85 -5.29 14.78
C PRO A 54 -22.92 -6.09 14.03
N ASN A 55 -24.05 -5.44 13.80
CA ASN A 55 -25.18 -6.02 13.08
C ASN A 55 -25.64 -5.05 12.00
N PHE A 56 -25.62 -5.49 10.74
CA PHE A 56 -25.90 -4.63 9.60
C PHE A 56 -27.33 -4.07 9.63
N ASN A 57 -28.32 -4.89 9.99
CA ASN A 57 -29.70 -4.40 10.11
C ASN A 57 -29.81 -3.33 11.20
N ASN A 58 -29.17 -3.52 12.36
CA ASN A 58 -29.18 -2.54 13.44
C ASN A 58 -28.50 -1.22 13.02
N LEU A 59 -27.40 -1.29 12.25
CA LEU A 59 -26.75 -0.12 11.66
C LEU A 59 -27.71 0.67 10.77
N ILE A 60 -28.36 0.00 9.82
CA ILE A 60 -29.31 0.62 8.87
C ILE A 60 -30.50 1.24 9.61
N GLN A 61 -31.13 0.50 10.52
CA GLN A 61 -32.26 1.01 11.31
C GLN A 61 -31.84 2.16 12.25
N GLY A 62 -30.63 2.11 12.80
CA GLY A 62 -30.06 3.19 13.59
C GLY A 62 -29.79 4.46 12.76
N PHE A 63 -29.35 4.31 11.52
CA PHE A 63 -29.14 5.43 10.60
C PHE A 63 -30.47 6.06 10.15
N LYS A 64 -31.47 5.24 9.78
CA LYS A 64 -32.83 5.72 9.45
C LYS A 64 -33.44 6.56 10.56
N ARG A 65 -33.36 6.10 11.81
CA ARG A 65 -33.91 6.80 12.97
C ARG A 65 -33.29 8.18 13.23
N ARG A 66 -32.04 8.39 12.82
CA ARG A 66 -31.38 9.72 12.91
C ARG A 66 -31.95 10.75 11.95
N GLY A 67 -32.57 10.32 10.86
CA GLY A 67 -33.21 11.21 9.89
C GLY A 67 -34.56 11.76 10.35
N GLY A 68 -35.07 11.29 11.50
CA GLY A 68 -36.44 11.57 11.93
C GLY A 68 -37.47 10.78 11.12
N SER A 69 -38.56 10.37 11.76
CA SER A 69 -39.64 9.62 11.11
C SER A 69 -40.47 10.51 10.17
N ASP A 70 -40.54 11.81 10.46
CA ASP A 70 -41.51 12.72 9.85
C ASP A 70 -40.95 13.47 8.62
N GLN A 71 -39.62 13.68 8.55
CA GLN A 71 -38.94 14.34 7.44
C GLN A 71 -37.54 13.75 7.21
N PRO A 72 -37.45 12.52 6.68
CA PRO A 72 -36.16 11.94 6.31
C PRO A 72 -35.46 12.80 5.24
N PRO A 73 -34.13 12.82 5.20
CA PRO A 73 -33.38 13.45 4.12
C PRO A 73 -33.87 12.95 2.75
N PRO A 74 -34.03 13.82 1.74
CA PRO A 74 -34.51 13.42 0.41
C PRO A 74 -33.65 12.33 -0.26
N ASP A 75 -32.37 12.26 0.12
CA ASP A 75 -31.37 11.33 -0.39
C ASP A 75 -31.10 10.15 0.55
N LEU A 76 -31.99 9.86 1.51
CA LEU A 76 -31.81 8.80 2.49
C LEU A 76 -31.49 7.44 1.83
N GLU A 77 -32.23 7.03 0.80
CA GLU A 77 -32.00 5.75 0.12
C GLU A 77 -30.59 5.69 -0.52
N VAL A 78 -30.08 6.80 -1.05
CA VAL A 78 -28.72 6.88 -1.59
C VAL A 78 -27.69 6.69 -0.46
N MET A 79 -27.90 7.33 0.68
CA MET A 79 -27.01 7.17 1.84
C MET A 79 -27.04 5.74 2.39
N LEU A 80 -28.20 5.08 2.40
CA LEU A 80 -28.32 3.68 2.82
C LEU A 80 -27.58 2.73 1.87
N ALA A 81 -27.66 2.96 0.57
CA ALA A 81 -26.89 2.20 -0.42
C ALA A 81 -25.39 2.37 -0.18
N ARG A 82 -24.91 3.61 0.06
CA ARG A 82 -23.50 3.87 0.37
C ARG A 82 -23.02 3.19 1.66
N LEU A 83 -23.86 3.10 2.68
CA LEU A 83 -23.56 2.31 3.89
C LEU A 83 -23.49 0.81 3.61
N SER A 84 -24.33 0.31 2.71
CA SER A 84 -24.27 -1.08 2.24
C SER A 84 -22.97 -1.36 1.49
N ASP A 85 -22.56 -0.47 0.58
CA ASP A 85 -21.30 -0.58 -0.14
C ASP A 85 -20.10 -0.55 0.81
N ALA A 86 -20.13 0.35 1.80
CA ALA A 86 -19.10 0.46 2.81
C ALA A 86 -18.99 -0.82 3.66
N TRP A 87 -20.11 -1.43 4.01
CA TRP A 87 -20.11 -2.72 4.70
C TRP A 87 -19.53 -3.84 3.84
N ALA A 88 -19.95 -3.94 2.57
CA ALA A 88 -19.43 -4.93 1.62
C ALA A 88 -17.91 -4.77 1.42
N TRP A 89 -17.42 -3.53 1.39
CA TRP A 89 -16.00 -3.24 1.33
C TRP A 89 -15.25 -3.77 2.57
N LEU A 90 -15.79 -3.57 3.78
CA LEU A 90 -15.21 -4.11 5.02
C LEU A 90 -15.13 -5.64 5.03
N GLU A 91 -16.13 -6.32 4.46
CA GLU A 91 -16.14 -7.77 4.33
C GLU A 91 -15.12 -8.25 3.29
N ALA A 92 -15.03 -7.57 2.14
CA ALA A 92 -14.08 -7.89 1.08
C ALA A 92 -12.61 -7.80 1.53
N HIS A 93 -12.28 -6.86 2.41
CA HIS A 93 -10.94 -6.68 2.98
C HIS A 93 -10.76 -7.44 4.31
N ALA A 94 -11.69 -8.35 4.65
CA ALA A 94 -11.66 -9.16 5.87
C ALA A 94 -11.51 -8.36 7.18
N LEU A 95 -12.01 -7.12 7.22
CA LEU A 95 -12.01 -6.27 8.42
C LEU A 95 -13.21 -6.56 9.32
N VAL A 96 -14.31 -7.01 8.71
CA VAL A 96 -15.50 -7.56 9.36
C VAL A 96 -15.73 -8.98 8.83
N GLY A 97 -16.26 -9.87 9.67
CA GLY A 97 -16.66 -11.20 9.26
C GLY A 97 -17.75 -11.79 10.15
N ARG A 98 -18.22 -13.00 9.83
CA ARG A 98 -19.30 -13.64 10.58
C ARG A 98 -18.95 -13.86 12.06
N SER A 99 -19.93 -13.64 12.93
CA SER A 99 -19.77 -13.92 14.36
C SER A 99 -19.94 -15.42 14.64
N PRO A 100 -18.95 -16.09 15.28
CA PRO A 100 -19.09 -17.49 15.68
C PRO A 100 -20.08 -17.69 16.83
N LYS A 101 -20.45 -16.62 17.55
CA LYS A 101 -21.47 -16.66 18.62
C LYS A 101 -22.89 -16.79 18.07
N ASN A 102 -23.10 -16.40 16.82
CA ASN A 102 -24.39 -16.55 16.15
C ASN A 102 -24.19 -17.14 14.74
N PRO A 103 -23.76 -18.40 14.65
CA PRO A 103 -23.37 -19.01 13.37
C PRO A 103 -24.55 -19.20 12.41
N GLN A 104 -25.79 -19.20 12.92
CA GLN A 104 -27.02 -19.32 12.13
C GLN A 104 -27.66 -17.97 11.79
N GLY A 105 -27.30 -16.89 12.50
CA GLY A 105 -27.84 -15.56 12.29
C GLY A 105 -27.08 -14.81 11.21
N SER A 106 -27.68 -14.61 10.04
CA SER A 106 -27.06 -14.01 8.85
C SER A 106 -26.52 -12.58 9.03
N ASN A 107 -26.95 -11.87 10.07
CA ASN A 107 -26.75 -10.42 10.20
C ASN A 107 -25.80 -10.02 11.33
N TRP A 108 -25.34 -10.96 12.16
CA TRP A 108 -24.39 -10.68 13.24
C TRP A 108 -22.96 -10.96 12.81
N SER A 109 -22.13 -9.94 12.93
CA SER A 109 -20.73 -9.98 12.54
C SER A 109 -19.83 -9.74 13.75
N ARG A 110 -18.53 -9.86 13.53
CA ARG A 110 -17.46 -9.48 14.44
C ARG A 110 -16.48 -8.60 13.70
N VAL A 111 -15.81 -7.71 14.43
CA VAL A 111 -14.57 -7.09 13.93
C VAL A 111 -13.48 -8.17 13.94
N THR A 112 -12.75 -8.32 12.84
CA THR A 112 -11.69 -9.35 12.76
C THR A 112 -10.44 -8.92 13.51
N SER A 113 -9.44 -9.81 13.63
CA SER A 113 -8.15 -9.41 14.19
C SER A 113 -7.47 -8.33 13.34
N MET A 114 -7.62 -8.40 12.01
CA MET A 114 -7.15 -7.35 11.08
C MET A 114 -7.91 -6.04 11.31
N GLY A 115 -9.25 -6.10 11.41
CA GLY A 115 -10.06 -4.92 11.69
C GLY A 115 -9.71 -4.25 13.02
N ARG A 116 -9.43 -5.05 14.07
CA ARG A 116 -8.97 -4.53 15.37
C ARG A 116 -7.59 -3.90 15.31
N ALA A 117 -6.63 -4.57 14.66
CA ALA A 117 -5.29 -4.01 14.47
C ALA A 117 -5.36 -2.65 13.76
N LEU A 118 -6.26 -2.49 12.79
CA LEU A 118 -6.50 -1.21 12.11
C LEU A 118 -7.12 -0.13 13.01
N LEU A 119 -7.97 -0.52 13.96
CA LEU A 119 -8.54 0.41 14.92
C LEU A 119 -7.52 0.89 15.97
N GLU A 120 -6.53 0.06 16.29
CA GLU A 120 -5.48 0.33 17.26
C GLU A 120 -4.30 1.12 16.66
N ASP A 121 -3.99 0.88 15.39
CA ASP A 121 -2.87 1.47 14.65
C ASP A 121 -3.38 2.22 13.40
N PRO A 122 -3.43 3.57 13.40
CA PRO A 122 -3.79 4.35 12.22
C PRO A 122 -2.95 4.06 10.98
N ASP A 123 -1.70 3.58 11.13
CA ASP A 123 -0.80 3.23 10.02
C ASP A 123 -1.09 1.82 9.47
N ALA A 124 -1.92 1.02 10.14
CA ALA A 124 -2.29 -0.32 9.66
C ALA A 124 -3.21 -0.28 8.43
N ILE A 125 -3.76 0.88 8.05
CA ILE A 125 -4.42 1.04 6.76
C ILE A 125 -3.44 0.93 5.58
N SER A 126 -2.23 1.46 5.74
CA SER A 126 -1.16 1.35 4.76
C SER A 126 -0.84 -0.12 4.51
N LYS A 127 -0.92 -0.97 5.54
CA LYS A 127 -0.75 -2.43 5.43
C LYS A 127 -1.87 -3.09 4.62
N VAL A 128 -3.13 -2.65 4.76
CA VAL A 128 -4.26 -3.13 3.95
C VAL A 128 -4.02 -2.77 2.48
N TRP A 129 -3.75 -1.50 2.19
CA TRP A 129 -3.53 -1.04 0.82
C TRP A 129 -2.25 -1.60 0.19
N ALA A 130 -1.24 -1.92 0.99
CA ALA A 130 -0.03 -2.55 0.50
C ALA A 130 -0.25 -4.04 0.17
N ASN A 131 -1.09 -4.74 0.93
CA ASN A 131 -1.55 -6.08 0.54
C ASN A 131 -2.37 -6.04 -0.75
N ASP A 132 -3.28 -5.06 -0.89
CA ASP A 132 -4.08 -4.90 -2.10
C ASP A 132 -3.23 -4.66 -3.35
N ARG A 133 -2.12 -3.91 -3.21
CA ARG A 133 -1.12 -3.69 -4.27
C ARG A 133 -0.47 -4.98 -4.78
N LEU A 134 -0.37 -6.00 -3.93
CA LEU A 134 0.18 -7.31 -4.30
C LEU A 134 -0.91 -8.36 -4.57
N SER A 135 -2.17 -7.94 -4.63
CA SER A 135 -3.28 -8.80 -5.03
C SER A 135 -3.12 -9.27 -6.47
N GLY A 136 -3.39 -10.54 -6.71
CA GLY A 136 -3.25 -11.18 -8.03
C GLY A 136 -1.94 -11.94 -8.20
N ALA A 137 -1.63 -12.29 -9.46
CA ALA A 137 -0.47 -13.09 -9.81
C ALA A 137 0.78 -12.21 -9.96
N LEU A 138 1.86 -12.61 -9.29
CA LEU A 138 3.22 -12.11 -9.52
C LEU A 138 4.04 -13.19 -10.23
N HIS A 139 5.16 -12.77 -10.83
CA HIS A 139 6.14 -13.65 -11.42
C HIS A 139 6.57 -14.73 -10.39
N PRO A 140 6.66 -16.02 -10.77
CA PRO A 140 6.94 -17.12 -9.83
C PRO A 140 8.23 -16.95 -9.00
N ALA A 141 9.24 -16.28 -9.57
CA ALA A 141 10.50 -15.96 -8.88
C ALA A 141 10.31 -15.04 -7.65
N LEU A 142 9.18 -14.35 -7.52
CA LEU A 142 8.85 -13.47 -6.39
C LEU A 142 8.14 -14.19 -5.23
N SER A 143 8.02 -15.52 -5.27
CA SER A 143 7.38 -16.31 -4.21
C SER A 143 7.96 -16.03 -2.82
N SER A 144 9.30 -15.98 -2.69
CA SER A 144 9.95 -15.65 -1.41
C SER A 144 9.65 -14.22 -0.95
N ALA A 145 9.67 -13.24 -1.87
CA ALA A 145 9.35 -11.86 -1.54
C ALA A 145 7.91 -11.72 -1.04
N ARG A 146 6.96 -12.37 -1.71
CA ARG A 146 5.55 -12.41 -1.28
C ARG A 146 5.38 -13.01 0.11
N SER A 147 6.06 -14.10 0.42
CA SER A 147 5.99 -14.73 1.74
C SER A 147 6.51 -13.81 2.85
N ASN A 148 7.68 -13.18 2.65
CA ASN A 148 8.25 -12.26 3.63
C ASN A 148 7.36 -11.02 3.82
N PHE A 149 6.79 -10.50 2.73
CA PHE A 149 5.86 -9.38 2.78
C PHE A 149 4.61 -9.71 3.62
N ALA A 150 4.02 -10.88 3.40
CA ALA A 150 2.86 -11.34 4.16
C ALA A 150 3.15 -11.56 5.66
N LEU A 151 4.42 -11.81 6.02
CA LEU A 151 4.88 -11.89 7.40
C LEU A 151 5.20 -10.53 8.03
N GLY A 152 5.12 -9.44 7.27
CA GLY A 152 5.47 -8.10 7.71
C GLY A 152 6.98 -7.81 7.70
N ASP A 153 7.80 -8.71 7.13
CA ASP A 153 9.24 -8.51 6.97
C ASP A 153 9.51 -7.81 5.63
N TYR A 154 9.23 -6.50 5.61
CA TYR A 154 9.27 -5.66 4.41
C TYR A 154 10.67 -5.46 3.85
N GLU A 155 11.69 -5.40 4.72
CA GLU A 155 13.10 -5.31 4.32
C GLU A 155 13.52 -6.58 3.56
N THR A 156 13.30 -7.75 4.16
CA THR A 156 13.64 -9.04 3.53
C THR A 156 12.80 -9.27 2.27
N ALA A 157 11.53 -8.83 2.25
CA ALA A 157 10.69 -8.91 1.06
C ALA A 157 11.27 -8.12 -0.12
N SER A 158 11.65 -6.86 0.12
CA SER A 158 12.23 -5.96 -0.89
C SER A 158 13.57 -6.50 -1.40
N PHE A 159 14.45 -6.94 -0.49
CA PHE A 159 15.72 -7.57 -0.84
C PHE A 159 15.52 -8.84 -1.69
N ALA A 160 14.61 -9.72 -1.28
CA ALA A 160 14.31 -10.96 -1.99
C ALA A 160 13.77 -10.69 -3.41
N ALA A 161 12.95 -9.67 -3.58
CA ALA A 161 12.41 -9.28 -4.88
C ALA A 161 13.53 -8.83 -5.84
N MET A 162 14.41 -7.93 -5.40
CA MET A 162 15.51 -7.42 -6.24
C MET A 162 16.59 -8.47 -6.49
N LYS A 163 16.82 -9.37 -5.53
CA LYS A 163 17.66 -10.54 -5.73
C LYS A 163 17.09 -11.46 -6.81
N ALA A 164 15.77 -11.67 -6.86
CA ALA A 164 15.15 -12.48 -7.90
C ALA A 164 15.38 -11.90 -9.30
N VAL A 165 15.27 -10.57 -9.46
CA VAL A 165 15.62 -9.87 -10.71
C VAL A 165 17.07 -10.14 -11.10
N GLU A 166 18.01 -9.97 -10.17
CA GLU A 166 19.43 -10.17 -10.45
C GLU A 166 19.74 -11.61 -10.89
N VAL A 167 19.18 -12.60 -10.18
CA VAL A 167 19.34 -14.02 -10.50
C VAL A 167 18.81 -14.32 -11.90
N GLU A 168 17.63 -13.79 -12.24
CA GLU A 168 17.02 -14.04 -13.55
C GLU A 168 17.77 -13.35 -14.68
N VAL A 169 18.19 -12.10 -14.50
CA VAL A 169 19.06 -11.40 -15.47
C VAL A 169 20.34 -12.19 -15.71
N ARG A 170 20.99 -12.71 -14.66
CA ARG A 170 22.17 -13.55 -14.81
C ARG A 170 21.87 -14.82 -15.61
N ARG A 171 20.82 -15.54 -15.21
CA ARG A 171 20.41 -16.80 -15.84
C ARG A 171 20.17 -16.61 -17.34
N VAL A 172 19.42 -15.58 -17.71
CA VAL A 172 19.09 -15.31 -19.12
C VAL A 172 20.30 -14.77 -19.87
N SER A 173 21.06 -13.83 -19.30
CA SER A 173 22.22 -13.24 -19.99
C SER A 173 23.38 -14.21 -20.22
N GLY A 174 23.50 -15.27 -19.40
CA GLY A 174 24.61 -16.22 -19.46
C GLY A 174 25.95 -15.62 -19.02
N LEU A 175 25.93 -14.46 -18.34
CA LEU A 175 27.13 -13.76 -17.88
C LEU A 175 27.74 -14.42 -16.64
N SER A 176 29.04 -14.22 -16.44
CA SER A 176 29.82 -14.76 -15.31
C SER A 176 29.18 -14.46 -13.94
N ASN A 177 29.27 -15.42 -13.02
CA ASN A 177 28.85 -15.29 -11.62
C ASN A 177 29.59 -14.17 -10.87
N GLU A 178 30.75 -13.73 -11.36
CA GLU A 178 31.54 -12.65 -10.76
C GLU A 178 30.92 -11.26 -10.98
N LEU A 179 30.12 -11.07 -12.03
CA LEU A 179 29.43 -9.81 -12.28
C LEU A 179 28.21 -9.71 -11.36
N LEU A 180 28.18 -8.74 -10.44
CA LEU A 180 27.08 -8.58 -9.48
C LEU A 180 26.51 -7.17 -9.53
N GLY A 181 25.27 -7.02 -9.06
CA GLY A 181 24.58 -5.76 -8.88
C GLY A 181 24.52 -4.93 -10.16
N VAL A 182 24.88 -3.66 -10.02
CA VAL A 182 24.91 -2.68 -11.11
C VAL A 182 25.80 -3.14 -12.26
N ALA A 183 26.96 -3.75 -11.98
CA ALA A 183 27.88 -4.19 -13.03
C ALA A 183 27.26 -5.27 -13.92
N LEU A 184 26.50 -6.21 -13.33
CA LEU A 184 25.74 -7.20 -14.09
C LEU A 184 24.70 -6.53 -14.99
N MET A 185 23.88 -5.62 -14.45
CA MET A 185 22.82 -4.96 -15.20
C MET A 185 23.37 -4.17 -16.40
N ARG A 186 24.45 -3.41 -16.16
CA ARG A 186 25.12 -2.61 -17.20
C ARG A 186 25.73 -3.47 -18.30
N LYS A 187 26.27 -4.65 -17.96
CA LYS A 187 26.79 -5.56 -18.98
C LYS A 187 25.68 -6.28 -19.72
N ALA A 188 24.64 -6.74 -19.02
CA ALA A 188 23.53 -7.49 -19.60
C ALA A 188 22.72 -6.64 -20.61
N PHE A 189 22.46 -5.38 -20.29
CA PHE A 189 21.65 -4.48 -21.12
C PHE A 189 22.47 -3.43 -21.88
N ASN A 190 23.78 -3.64 -22.05
CA ASN A 190 24.62 -2.70 -22.79
C ASN A 190 24.02 -2.40 -24.19
N PRO A 191 23.82 -1.12 -24.58
CA PRO A 191 23.22 -0.79 -25.89
C PRO A 191 24.03 -1.27 -27.10
N LYS A 192 25.35 -1.46 -26.95
CA LYS A 192 26.21 -1.91 -28.04
C LYS A 192 26.23 -3.42 -28.17
N ASP A 193 26.57 -4.11 -27.07
CA ASP A 193 26.90 -5.54 -27.07
C ASP A 193 26.19 -6.35 -25.98
N GLY A 194 25.17 -5.79 -25.33
CA GLY A 194 24.47 -6.42 -24.22
C GLY A 194 23.64 -7.62 -24.68
N PRO A 195 23.79 -8.80 -24.03
CA PRO A 195 23.05 -10.00 -24.43
C PRO A 195 21.52 -9.88 -24.24
N LEU A 196 21.04 -8.94 -23.42
CA LEU A 196 19.61 -8.71 -23.18
C LEU A 196 19.09 -7.42 -23.82
N ARG A 197 19.90 -6.74 -24.63
CA ARG A 197 19.46 -5.52 -25.34
C ARG A 197 18.36 -5.86 -26.35
N ASP A 198 17.53 -4.88 -26.66
CA ASP A 198 16.59 -4.96 -27.77
C ASP A 198 17.24 -4.32 -29.01
N PRO A 199 17.68 -5.11 -30.01
CA PRO A 199 18.39 -4.56 -31.16
C PRO A 199 17.51 -3.70 -32.08
N GLU A 200 16.19 -3.87 -32.01
CA GLU A 200 15.22 -3.15 -32.83
C GLU A 200 14.80 -1.80 -32.19
N ALA A 201 15.10 -1.60 -30.90
CA ALA A 201 14.80 -0.36 -30.19
C ALA A 201 15.78 0.76 -30.58
N GLU A 202 15.35 2.01 -30.44
CA GLU A 202 16.23 3.16 -30.68
C GLU A 202 17.37 3.21 -29.63
N GLY A 203 18.51 3.80 -29.98
CA GLY A 203 19.69 3.79 -29.11
C GLY A 203 19.46 4.42 -27.74
N GLY A 204 18.66 5.49 -27.67
CA GLY A 204 18.21 6.10 -26.42
C GLY A 204 17.33 5.17 -25.58
N GLU A 205 16.43 4.41 -26.19
CA GLU A 205 15.59 3.43 -25.50
C GLU A 205 16.40 2.26 -24.93
N GLN A 206 17.38 1.77 -25.69
CA GLN A 206 18.30 0.73 -25.22
C GLN A 206 19.09 1.21 -23.99
N GLN A 207 19.58 2.45 -24.03
CA GLN A 207 20.28 3.06 -22.91
C GLN A 207 19.35 3.26 -21.70
N ALA A 208 18.11 3.70 -21.91
CA ALA A 208 17.12 3.89 -20.85
C ALA A 208 16.79 2.58 -20.12
N ILE A 209 16.67 1.45 -20.83
CA ILE A 209 16.48 0.14 -20.18
C ILE A 209 17.70 -0.25 -19.35
N ALA A 210 18.92 -0.02 -19.87
CA ALA A 210 20.14 -0.28 -19.12
C ALA A 210 20.22 0.57 -17.83
N ASP A 211 19.85 1.84 -17.92
CA ASP A 211 19.77 2.78 -16.80
C ASP A 211 18.71 2.36 -15.78
N LEU A 212 17.53 1.94 -16.23
CA LEU A 212 16.44 1.48 -15.37
C LEU A 212 16.86 0.26 -14.52
N PHE A 213 17.42 -0.78 -15.14
CA PHE A 213 17.83 -1.99 -14.41
C PHE A 213 18.98 -1.69 -13.44
N ALA A 214 19.98 -0.93 -13.89
CA ALA A 214 21.10 -0.54 -13.05
C ALA A 214 20.64 0.34 -11.86
N GLY A 215 19.77 1.31 -12.12
CA GLY A 215 19.21 2.21 -11.11
C GLY A 215 18.37 1.45 -10.09
N ALA A 216 17.46 0.58 -10.54
CA ALA A 216 16.62 -0.22 -9.67
C ALA A 216 17.45 -1.12 -8.75
N ILE A 217 18.40 -1.87 -9.30
CA ILE A 217 19.28 -2.75 -8.51
C ILE A 217 20.18 -1.94 -7.56
N GLY A 218 20.72 -0.81 -8.02
CA GLY A 218 21.54 0.06 -7.18
C GLY A 218 20.78 0.69 -6.02
N ALA A 219 19.52 1.08 -6.25
CA ALA A 219 18.68 1.74 -5.24
C ALA A 219 18.09 0.75 -4.21
N TYR A 220 17.54 -0.38 -4.66
CA TYR A 220 16.66 -1.19 -3.83
C TYR A 220 17.21 -2.57 -3.44
N LYS A 221 18.31 -3.05 -4.04
CA LYS A 221 18.83 -4.39 -3.71
C LYS A 221 19.59 -4.41 -2.38
N ASN A 222 20.14 -3.29 -1.90
CA ASN A 222 20.91 -3.29 -0.65
C ASN A 222 20.49 -2.17 0.31
N PRO A 223 19.23 -2.19 0.79
CA PRO A 223 18.66 -1.08 1.54
C PRO A 223 19.41 -0.79 2.87
N ALA A 224 19.94 -1.82 3.52
CA ALA A 224 20.65 -1.73 4.79
C ALA A 224 21.99 -0.95 4.76
N SER A 225 22.52 -0.64 3.57
CA SER A 225 23.86 -0.03 3.42
C SER A 225 23.84 1.51 3.52
N HIS A 226 22.69 2.14 3.24
CA HIS A 226 22.51 3.58 3.29
C HIS A 226 21.29 3.89 4.16
N ARG A 227 21.53 4.44 5.35
CA ARG A 227 20.52 4.84 6.34
C ARG A 227 19.55 5.89 5.76
N THR A 228 18.55 5.50 4.98
CA THR A 228 17.44 6.39 4.57
C THR A 228 16.18 5.67 4.08
N VAL A 229 15.98 4.39 4.37
CA VAL A 229 14.67 3.73 4.16
C VAL A 229 14.16 3.32 5.52
N GLN A 230 13.04 3.89 5.95
CA GLN A 230 12.35 3.40 7.13
C GLN A 230 11.57 2.15 6.68
N PHE A 231 12.05 0.97 7.06
CA PHE A 231 11.48 -0.33 6.65
C PHE A 231 10.15 -0.67 7.31
N ASP A 232 9.48 0.32 7.89
CA ASP A 232 8.12 0.25 8.41
C ASP A 232 7.07 0.61 7.33
N ASP A 233 7.47 1.14 6.17
CA ASP A 233 6.52 1.41 5.07
C ASP A 233 6.21 0.15 4.24
N ALA A 234 5.09 -0.49 4.60
CA ALA A 234 4.53 -1.61 3.85
C ALA A 234 4.22 -1.25 2.37
N VAL A 235 3.80 0.00 2.11
CA VAL A 235 3.43 0.45 0.75
C VAL A 235 4.66 0.53 -0.13
N GLU A 236 5.74 1.14 0.35
CA GLU A 236 7.01 1.22 -0.40
C GLU A 236 7.53 -0.17 -0.73
N ALA A 237 7.52 -1.11 0.24
CA ALA A 237 7.95 -2.48 -0.01
C ALA A 237 7.08 -3.20 -1.06
N ALA A 238 5.76 -2.97 -1.06
CA ALA A 238 4.88 -3.50 -2.10
C ALA A 238 5.18 -2.92 -3.49
N GLU A 239 5.56 -1.64 -3.57
CA GLU A 239 5.94 -0.98 -4.82
C GLU A 239 7.29 -1.47 -5.34
N VAL A 240 8.27 -1.73 -4.47
CA VAL A 240 9.53 -2.40 -4.84
C VAL A 240 9.27 -3.80 -5.42
N ILE A 241 8.36 -4.58 -4.82
CA ILE A 241 8.00 -5.90 -5.34
C ILE A 241 7.31 -5.80 -6.71
N GLN A 242 6.44 -4.81 -6.93
CA GLN A 242 5.81 -4.57 -8.23
C GLN A 242 6.82 -4.12 -9.29
N LEU A 243 7.77 -3.27 -8.92
CA LEU A 243 8.87 -2.90 -9.82
C LEU A 243 9.67 -4.14 -10.21
N ALA A 244 10.03 -5.00 -9.26
CA ALA A 244 10.73 -6.26 -9.54
C ALA A 244 9.91 -7.17 -10.47
N ASP A 245 8.59 -7.25 -10.29
CA ASP A 245 7.69 -8.00 -11.18
C ASP A 245 7.74 -7.47 -12.62
N LEU A 246 7.64 -6.16 -12.78
CA LEU A 246 7.74 -5.50 -14.08
C LEU A 246 9.10 -5.79 -14.75
N LEU A 247 10.20 -5.67 -14.00
CA LEU A 247 11.55 -5.96 -14.51
C LEU A 247 11.69 -7.42 -14.94
N LEU A 248 11.16 -8.38 -14.16
CA LEU A 248 11.17 -9.80 -14.54
C LEU A 248 10.41 -10.05 -15.84
N ARG A 249 9.26 -9.39 -16.06
CA ARG A 249 8.54 -9.46 -17.34
C ARG A 249 9.35 -8.88 -18.51
N VAL A 250 10.14 -7.83 -18.27
CA VAL A 250 11.07 -7.28 -19.29
C VAL A 250 12.16 -8.31 -19.62
N VAL A 251 12.74 -8.97 -18.61
CA VAL A 251 13.75 -10.02 -18.79
C VAL A 251 13.17 -11.20 -19.58
N GLN A 252 11.94 -11.62 -19.29
CA GLN A 252 11.25 -12.66 -20.06
C GLN A 252 11.10 -12.28 -21.54
N ARG A 253 10.67 -11.06 -21.84
CA ARG A 253 10.60 -10.58 -23.24
C ARG A 253 11.96 -10.58 -23.91
N ALA A 254 13.01 -10.17 -23.20
CA ALA A 254 14.38 -10.22 -23.70
C ALA A 254 14.85 -11.66 -23.96
N HIS A 255 14.46 -12.61 -23.10
CA HIS A 255 14.76 -14.03 -23.31
C HIS A 255 14.08 -14.58 -24.57
N SER A 256 12.77 -14.32 -24.73
CA SER A 256 12.01 -14.82 -25.88
C SER A 256 12.54 -14.29 -27.21
N ARG A 257 13.08 -13.06 -27.26
CA ARG A 257 13.73 -12.52 -28.47
C ARG A 257 15.00 -13.26 -28.86
N ARG A 258 15.68 -13.94 -27.93
CA ARG A 258 16.92 -14.67 -28.20
C ARG A 258 16.69 -16.10 -28.68
N ASP A 259 15.52 -16.65 -28.36
CA ASP A 259 15.13 -18.00 -28.76
C ASP A 259 14.52 -18.01 -30.19
N HIS A 260 14.42 -16.83 -30.82
CA HIS A 260 14.02 -16.61 -32.21
C HIS A 260 15.19 -16.06 -33.02
#